data_AF-X0T958-F1
#
_entry.id   AF-X0T958-F1
#
_cell.length_a   1.000
_cell.length_b   1.000
_cell.length_c   1.000
_cell.angle_alpha   90.00
_cell.angle_beta   90.00
_cell.angle_gamma   90.00
#
_symmetry.space_group_name_H-M   'P 1'
#
loop_
_entity.id
_entity.type
_entity.pdbx_description
1 polymer ?
#
loop_
_entity_poly.entity_id
_entity_poly.type
_entity_poly.pdbx_seq_one_letter_code
_entity_poly.pdbx_strand_id
1 'polypeptide(L)'
;MSEIPPEELISAYFDGELTDDERKRAETLLTESEDARRQLDDLRALSHTLKAMPQESLGEDLSGKVLRQAERAMLTEGRDGGSAAATSNDIHEPLVRRLGSNWRSLAWPVAAIAAALLVSFV
;
A
#
# COMPACT_ATOMS: atom_id res chain seq x y z
N MET A 1 -7.66 17.07 15.36
CA MET A 1 -7.59 15.63 15.06
C MET A 1 -8.51 15.36 13.89
N SER A 2 -8.01 14.79 12.80
CA SER A 2 -8.88 14.38 11.70
C SER A 2 -9.70 13.18 12.18
N GLU A 3 -11.01 13.31 12.19
CA GLU A 3 -11.92 12.25 12.62
C GLU A 3 -11.89 11.13 11.56
N ILE A 4 -11.40 9.94 11.92
CA ILE A 4 -11.39 8.77 11.02
C ILE A 4 -12.81 8.20 11.02
N PRO A 5 -13.45 8.00 9.85
CA PRO A 5 -14.73 7.31 9.76
C PRO A 5 -14.69 5.93 10.43
N PRO A 6 -15.79 5.47 11.06
CA PRO A 6 -15.85 4.16 11.72
C PRO A 6 -15.36 3.00 10.84
N GLU A 7 -15.72 3.00 9.56
CA GLU A 7 -15.33 1.98 8.59
C GLU A 7 -13.82 1.99 8.28
N GLU A 8 -13.21 3.17 8.18
CA GLU A 8 -11.77 3.35 7.95
C GLU A 8 -10.99 2.97 9.22
N LEU A 9 -11.58 3.19 10.40
CA LEU A 9 -11.00 2.82 11.69
C LEU A 9 -10.89 1.29 11.84
N ILE A 10 -11.91 0.53 11.42
CA ILE A 10 -11.86 -0.95 11.45
C ILE A 10 -10.86 -1.50 10.42
N SER A 11 -10.76 -0.89 9.23
CA SER A 11 -9.75 -1.29 8.24
C SER A 11 -8.33 -1.07 8.76
N ALA A 12 -8.02 0.12 9.29
CA ALA A 12 -6.69 0.37 9.84
C ALA A 12 -6.40 -0.41 11.13
N TYR A 13 -7.44 -0.78 11.90
CA TYR A 13 -7.28 -1.73 13.00
C TYR A 13 -6.82 -3.10 12.49
N PHE A 14 -7.40 -3.58 11.38
CA PHE A 14 -7.03 -4.84 10.74
C PHE A 14 -5.57 -4.82 10.21
N ASP A 15 -5.15 -3.70 9.61
CA ASP A 15 -3.78 -3.54 9.08
C ASP A 15 -2.73 -3.20 10.16
N GLY A 16 -3.17 -2.78 11.35
CA GLY A 16 -2.29 -2.46 12.47
C GLY A 16 -1.71 -1.04 12.44
N GLU A 17 -2.29 -0.13 11.64
CA GLU A 17 -1.79 1.23 11.40
C GLU A 17 -2.30 2.28 12.41
N LEU A 18 -3.08 1.87 13.40
CA LEU A 18 -3.67 2.78 14.40
C LEU A 18 -2.68 3.19 15.49
N THR A 19 -2.77 4.46 15.90
CA THR A 19 -2.19 4.92 17.17
C THR A 19 -2.90 4.30 18.38
N ASP A 20 -2.31 4.40 19.57
CA ASP A 20 -2.89 3.82 20.79
C ASP A 20 -4.30 4.36 21.12
N ASP A 21 -4.54 5.66 20.88
CA ASP A 21 -5.83 6.28 21.14
C ASP A 21 -6.89 5.87 20.11
N GLU A 22 -6.50 5.71 18.85
CA GLU A 22 -7.40 5.25 17.79
C GLU A 22 -7.72 3.76 17.96
N ARG A 23 -6.74 2.95 18.38
CA ARG A 23 -6.94 1.52 18.69
C ARG A 23 -7.99 1.33 19.77
N LYS A 24 -7.94 2.11 20.85
CA LYS A 24 -8.97 2.07 21.91
C LYS A 24 -10.36 2.38 21.37
N ARG A 25 -10.48 3.37 20.47
CA ARG A 25 -11.75 3.70 19.82
C ARG A 25 -12.25 2.56 18.93
N ALA A 26 -11.36 1.92 18.19
CA ALA A 26 -11.70 0.76 17.37
C ALA A 26 -12.19 -0.41 18.24
N GLU A 27 -11.54 -0.67 19.36
CA GLU A 27 -11.93 -1.73 20.32
C GLU A 27 -13.28 -1.44 20.97
N THR A 28 -13.54 -0.19 21.36
CA THR A 28 -14.87 0.24 21.82
C THR A 28 -15.92 0.02 20.72
N LEU A 29 -15.64 0.45 19.50
CA LEU A 29 -16.55 0.30 18.36
C LEU A 29 -16.86 -1.19 18.05
N LEU A 30 -15.85 -2.06 18.13
CA LEU A 30 -16.01 -3.51 17.97
C LEU A 30 -16.84 -4.14 19.11
N THR A 31 -16.82 -3.55 20.29
CA THR A 31 -17.64 -4.02 21.43
C THR A 31 -19.09 -3.57 21.28
N GLU A 32 -19.32 -2.36 20.81
CA GLU A 32 -20.62 -1.71 20.77
C GLU A 32 -21.42 -1.98 19.48
N SER A 33 -20.74 -2.25 18.36
CA SER A 33 -21.36 -2.40 17.04
C SER A 33 -21.25 -3.84 16.50
N GLU A 34 -22.38 -4.42 16.09
CA GLU A 34 -22.39 -5.67 15.32
C GLU A 34 -21.83 -5.47 13.91
N ASP A 35 -22.15 -4.35 13.26
CA ASP A 35 -21.69 -4.05 11.90
C ASP A 35 -20.17 -3.92 11.84
N ALA A 36 -19.54 -3.32 12.85
CA ALA A 36 -18.07 -3.22 12.93
C ALA A 36 -17.41 -4.60 13.04
N ARG A 37 -18.00 -5.53 13.80
CA ARG A 37 -17.52 -6.91 13.91
C ARG A 37 -17.68 -7.66 12.59
N ARG A 38 -18.84 -7.50 11.94
CA ARG A 38 -19.09 -8.09 10.62
C ARG A 38 -18.08 -7.61 9.58
N GLN A 39 -17.82 -6.30 9.53
CA GLN A 39 -16.82 -5.72 8.64
C GLN A 39 -15.42 -6.33 8.88
N LEU A 40 -15.00 -6.46 10.15
CA LEU A 40 -13.72 -7.05 10.50
C LEU A 40 -13.63 -8.52 10.06
N ASP A 41 -14.72 -9.28 10.22
CA ASP A 41 -14.77 -10.68 9.80
C ASP A 41 -14.76 -10.83 8.27
N ASP A 42 -15.44 -9.94 7.54
CA ASP A 42 -15.39 -9.89 6.07
C ASP A 42 -13.97 -9.62 5.56
N LEU A 43 -13.24 -8.68 6.18
CA LEU A 43 -11.84 -8.38 5.85
C LEU A 43 -10.93 -9.59 6.10
N ARG A 44 -11.13 -10.29 7.23
CA ARG A 44 -10.39 -11.52 7.55
C ARG A 44 -10.67 -12.63 6.55
N ALA A 45 -11.94 -12.84 6.18
CA ALA A 45 -12.34 -13.84 5.21
C ALA A 45 -11.71 -13.56 3.83
N LEU A 46 -11.75 -12.31 3.37
CA LEU A 46 -11.13 -11.90 2.12
C LEU A 46 -9.61 -12.13 2.14
N SER A 47 -8.93 -11.68 3.21
CA SER A 47 -7.48 -11.87 3.37
C SER A 47 -7.10 -13.36 3.35
N HIS A 48 -7.90 -14.20 4.01
CA HIS A 48 -7.69 -15.65 4.01
C HIS A 48 -7.87 -16.24 2.61
N THR A 49 -8.92 -15.88 1.89
CA THR A 49 -9.13 -16.34 0.50
C THR A 49 -7.97 -15.96 -0.40
N LEU A 50 -7.47 -14.72 -0.31
CA LEU A 50 -6.32 -14.27 -1.10
C LEU A 50 -5.04 -15.02 -0.74
N LYS A 51 -4.80 -15.28 0.55
CA LYS A 51 -3.63 -16.04 1.01
C LYS A 51 -3.69 -17.52 0.66
N ALA A 52 -4.89 -18.07 0.50
CA ALA A 52 -5.11 -19.47 0.10
C ALA A 52 -4.92 -19.70 -1.40
N MET A 53 -4.74 -18.64 -2.20
CA MET A 53 -4.47 -18.79 -3.63
C MET A 53 -3.12 -19.49 -3.87
N PRO A 54 -3.00 -20.36 -4.89
CA PRO A 54 -1.74 -20.98 -5.24
C PRO A 54 -0.66 -19.93 -5.50
N GLN A 55 0.47 -20.06 -4.81
CA GLN A 55 1.64 -19.26 -5.12
C GLN A 55 2.34 -19.89 -6.33
N GLU A 56 2.24 -19.22 -7.47
CA GLU A 56 2.99 -19.62 -8.66
C GLU A 56 4.47 -19.26 -8.45
N SER A 57 5.33 -20.25 -8.33
CA SER A 57 6.77 -20.04 -8.32
C SER A 57 7.28 -19.92 -9.75
N LEU A 58 8.06 -18.89 -10.04
CA LEU A 58 8.79 -18.82 -11.29
C LEU A 58 9.76 -20.02 -11.33
N GLY A 59 9.65 -20.86 -12.36
CA GLY A 59 10.49 -22.07 -12.52
C GLY A 59 11.97 -21.78 -12.78
N GLU A 60 12.39 -20.53 -12.65
CA GLU A 60 13.78 -20.08 -12.73
C GLU A 60 14.09 -19.08 -11.61
N ASP A 61 15.33 -19.09 -11.11
CA ASP A 61 15.81 -18.09 -10.17
C ASP A 61 16.16 -16.79 -10.91
N LEU A 62 15.36 -15.75 -10.67
CA LEU A 62 15.58 -14.41 -11.23
C LEU A 62 16.52 -13.55 -10.39
N SER A 63 16.89 -13.97 -9.18
CA SER A 63 17.64 -13.13 -8.22
C SER A 63 18.92 -12.56 -8.83
N GLY A 64 19.68 -13.39 -9.55
CA GLY A 64 20.91 -12.95 -10.22
C GLY A 64 20.67 -12.00 -11.39
N LYS A 65 19.55 -12.13 -12.11
CA LYS A 65 19.18 -11.21 -13.20
C LYS A 65 18.78 -9.84 -12.63
N VAL A 66 17.95 -9.83 -11.59
CA VAL A 66 17.50 -8.62 -10.89
C VAL A 66 18.69 -7.88 -10.27
N LEU A 67 19.60 -8.59 -9.60
CA LEU A 67 20.77 -7.97 -8.97
C LEU A 67 21.67 -7.27 -10.00
N ARG A 68 21.99 -7.95 -11.12
CA ARG A 68 22.78 -7.34 -12.20
C ARG A 68 22.08 -6.15 -12.85
N GLN A 69 20.75 -6.19 -12.96
CA GLN A 69 19.97 -5.07 -13.49
C GLN A 69 20.01 -3.87 -12.53
N ALA A 70 19.86 -4.10 -11.23
CA ALA A 70 19.99 -3.06 -10.21
C ALA A 70 21.40 -2.44 -10.21
N GLU A 71 22.45 -3.26 -10.27
CA GLU A 71 23.84 -2.78 -10.39
C GLU A 71 24.05 -1.89 -11.62
N ARG A 72 23.54 -2.30 -12.78
CA ARG A 72 23.63 -1.49 -14.01
C ARG A 72 22.88 -0.17 -13.91
N ALA A 73 21.71 -0.16 -13.28
CA ALA A 73 20.95 1.07 -13.06
C ALA A 73 21.74 2.06 -12.21
N MET A 74 22.30 1.60 -11.07
CA MET A 74 23.12 2.43 -10.19
C MET A 74 24.38 2.98 -10.88
N LEU A 75 25.05 2.17 -11.70
CA LEU A 75 26.24 2.60 -12.45
C LEU A 75 25.92 3.60 -13.58
N THR A 76 24.70 3.60 -14.09
CA THR A 76 24.25 4.51 -15.16
C THR A 76 23.73 5.83 -14.58
N GLU A 77 22.91 5.78 -13.52
CA GLU A 77 22.45 6.97 -12.79
C GLU A 77 23.60 7.74 -12.14
N GLY A 78 24.65 7.05 -11.68
CA GLY A 78 25.87 7.69 -11.17
C GLY A 78 26.73 8.40 -12.23
N ARG A 79 26.47 8.17 -13.53
CA ARG A 79 27.23 8.77 -14.65
C ARG A 79 26.59 10.03 -15.24
N ASP A 80 25.30 10.26 -14.98
CA ASP A 80 24.55 11.42 -15.50
C ASP A 80 24.43 12.57 -14.47
N GLY A 81 25.11 12.47 -13.32
CA GLY A 81 25.13 13.46 -12.24
C GLY A 81 25.89 14.77 -12.53
N GLY A 82 26.03 15.17 -13.79
CA GLY A 82 26.63 16.44 -14.19
C GLY A 82 25.79 17.13 -15.25
N SER A 83 24.94 18.08 -14.82
CA SER A 83 24.08 18.94 -15.66
C SER A 83 22.65 18.45 -15.94
N ALA A 84 21.89 18.19 -14.87
CA ALA A 84 20.44 18.43 -14.84
C ALA A 84 19.95 18.69 -13.39
N ALA A 85 20.42 19.79 -12.79
CA ALA A 85 19.80 20.32 -11.58
C ALA A 85 18.47 21.01 -11.96
N ALA A 86 17.38 20.25 -11.90
CA ALA A 86 15.97 20.61 -11.71
C ALA A 86 15.15 19.48 -12.38
N THR A 87 14.66 18.44 -11.70
CA THR A 87 13.83 18.41 -10.49
C THR A 87 13.72 16.92 -10.13
N SER A 88 13.80 16.56 -8.84
CA SER A 88 13.58 15.22 -8.23
C SER A 88 14.72 14.84 -7.28
N ASN A 89 14.93 15.72 -6.30
CA ASN A 89 15.66 15.37 -5.09
C ASN A 89 14.59 14.92 -4.08
N ASP A 90 14.33 13.62 -3.94
CA ASP A 90 13.62 13.02 -2.78
C ASP A 90 13.45 11.49 -2.89
N ILE A 91 14.55 10.72 -3.01
CA ILE A 91 14.47 9.25 -2.83
C ILE A 91 15.65 8.76 -1.98
N HIS A 92 15.81 9.27 -0.76
CA HIS A 92 16.57 8.59 0.29
C HIS A 92 16.09 9.06 1.68
N GLU A 93 14.93 8.55 2.11
CA GLU A 93 14.57 8.46 3.52
C GLU A 93 14.20 7.01 3.85
N PRO A 94 14.59 6.48 5.03
CA PRO A 94 14.26 5.12 5.43
C PRO A 94 12.74 4.95 5.55
N LEU A 95 12.20 4.05 4.73
CA LEU A 95 10.76 3.82 4.50
C LEU A 95 9.93 3.58 5.78
N VAL A 96 10.56 3.20 6.89
CA VAL A 96 9.89 2.91 8.17
C VAL A 96 9.49 4.15 8.96
N ARG A 97 10.04 5.34 8.65
CA ARG A 97 9.70 6.59 9.37
C ARG A 97 8.65 7.46 8.67
N ARG A 98 8.27 7.15 7.43
CA ARG A 98 7.28 7.90 6.64
C ARG A 98 5.87 7.29 6.60
N LEU A 99 5.67 6.13 7.23
CA LEU A 99 4.39 5.42 7.24
C LEU A 99 3.45 5.81 8.40
N GLY A 100 3.81 6.82 9.20
CA GLY A 100 3.08 7.16 10.44
C GLY A 100 2.24 8.43 10.40
N SER A 101 2.00 9.08 9.24
CA SER A 101 1.35 10.41 9.29
C SER A 101 0.52 10.87 8.09
N ASN A 102 0.52 10.21 6.92
CA ASN A 102 -0.15 10.78 5.73
C ASN A 102 -0.89 9.78 4.82
N TRP A 103 -1.42 8.67 5.36
CA TRP A 103 -2.25 7.73 4.59
C TRP A 103 -3.62 8.31 4.12
N ARG A 104 -4.07 9.40 4.75
CA ARG A 104 -5.38 10.03 4.48
C ARG A 104 -5.42 11.02 3.30
N SER A 105 -4.33 11.17 2.54
CA SER A 105 -4.26 12.10 1.38
C SER A 105 -3.95 11.43 0.04
N LEU A 106 -4.03 10.09 -0.03
CA LEU A 106 -3.78 9.32 -1.26
C LEU A 106 -5.04 8.63 -1.81
N ALA A 107 -6.24 9.15 -1.54
CA ALA A 107 -7.42 8.80 -2.30
C ALA A 107 -7.49 9.67 -3.59
N TRP A 108 -7.42 8.99 -4.73
CA TRP A 108 -7.43 9.47 -6.13
C TRP A 108 -6.10 9.97 -6.72
N PRO A 109 -5.42 9.06 -7.46
CA PRO A 109 -5.62 9.12 -8.91
C PRO A 109 -5.66 7.74 -9.59
N VAL A 110 -6.69 6.92 -9.33
CA VAL A 110 -6.93 5.69 -10.15
C VAL A 110 -8.14 5.85 -11.10
N ALA A 111 -8.84 7.00 -11.05
CA ALA A 111 -9.98 7.25 -11.94
C ALA A 111 -9.61 7.44 -13.44
N ALA A 112 -8.32 7.44 -13.82
CA ALA A 112 -7.92 7.73 -15.21
C ALA A 112 -7.64 6.49 -16.10
N ILE A 113 -7.44 5.28 -15.54
CA ILE A 113 -7.07 4.11 -16.38
C ILE A 113 -8.28 3.23 -16.75
N ALA A 114 -9.43 3.38 -16.07
CA ALA A 114 -10.61 2.52 -16.34
C ALA A 114 -11.37 2.83 -17.65
N ALA A 115 -11.19 4.00 -18.26
CA ALA A 115 -11.95 4.35 -19.48
C ALA A 115 -11.34 3.81 -20.79
N ALA A 116 -10.08 3.37 -20.81
CA ALA A 116 -9.39 3.02 -22.05
C ALA A 116 -9.60 1.57 -22.52
N LEU A 117 -10.13 0.67 -21.68
CA LEU A 117 -10.32 -0.74 -22.05
C LEU A 117 -11.73 -1.10 -22.53
N LEU A 118 -12.69 -0.16 -22.48
CA LEU A 118 -14.06 -0.42 -22.93
C LEU A 118 -14.31 -0.21 -24.43
N VAL A 119 -13.31 0.18 -25.22
CA VAL A 119 -13.48 0.44 -26.67
C VAL A 119 -12.93 -0.67 -27.57
N SER A 120 -12.25 -1.68 -27.03
CA SER A 120 -11.71 -2.80 -27.85
C SER A 120 -12.55 -4.09 -27.83
N PHE A 121 -13.80 -4.01 -27.38
CA PHE A 121 -14.74 -5.14 -27.48
C PHE A 121 -16.13 -4.69 -27.95
N VAL A 122 -16.17 -4.09 -29.15
CA VAL A 122 -17.34 -4.02 -30.03
C VAL A 122 -16.89 -4.33 -31.44
#